data_AF-A0AAD0L9R3-F1
#
_entry.id   AF-A0AAD0L9R3-F1
#
_cell.length_a   1.000
_cell.length_b   1.000
_cell.length_c   1.000
_cell.angle_alpha   90.00
_cell.angle_beta   90.00
_cell.angle_gamma   90.00
#
_symmetry.space_group_name_H-M   'P 1'
#
loop_
_entity.id
_entity.type
_entity.pdbx_description
1 polymer ?
#
loop_
_entity_poly.entity_id
_entity_poly.type
_entity_poly.pdbx_seq_one_letter_code
_entity_poly.pdbx_strand_id
1 'polypeptide(L)' 'MPMTRACQQLALEQNRRLFASAYELDRAAFALLEGVGLDAFDFDHYQGLRRKAAERYQEAIEHLALLEGSRSSPK' A
#
# COMPACT_ATOMS: atom_id res chain seq x y z
N MET A 1 12.21 8.32 22.92
CA MET A 1 12.99 7.07 22.83
C MET A 1 13.47 6.93 21.40
N PRO A 2 14.78 6.95 21.12
CA PRO A 2 15.27 6.77 19.76
C PRO A 2 14.99 5.33 19.29
N MET A 3 14.48 5.20 18.07
CA MET A 3 14.22 3.90 17.45
C MET A 3 15.55 3.18 17.18
N THR A 4 15.72 1.94 17.64
CA THR A 4 16.94 1.16 17.35
C THR A 4 16.95 0.72 15.88
N ARG A 5 18.14 0.45 15.31
CA ARG A 5 18.26 0.01 13.90
C ARG A 5 17.40 -1.21 13.56
N ALA A 6 17.24 -2.14 14.51
CA ALA A 6 16.39 -3.33 14.35
C ALA A 6 14.90 -2.96 14.26
N CYS A 7 14.42 -2.04 15.10
CA CYS A 7 13.04 -1.54 15.03
C CYS A 7 12.78 -0.78 13.72
N GLN A 8 13.76 0.00 13.24
CA GLN A 8 13.66 0.71 11.96
C GLN A 8 13.57 -0.26 10.78
N GLN A 9 14.39 -1.30 10.75
CA GLN A 9 14.33 -2.33 9.70
C GLN A 9 12.99 -3.05 9.69
N LEU A 10 12.47 -3.44 10.86
CA LEU A 10 11.17 -4.09 10.97
C LEU A 10 10.04 -3.18 10.44
N ALA A 11 10.06 -1.90 10.80
CA ALA A 11 9.05 -0.95 10.34
C ALA A 11 9.11 -0.71 8.82
N LEU A 12 10.31 -0.63 8.24
CA LEU A 12 10.48 -0.53 6.78
C LEU A 12 10.03 -1.82 6.07
N GLU A 13 10.25 -2.99 6.67
CA GLU A 13 9.76 -4.26 6.12
C GLU A 13 8.23 -4.29 6.12
N GLN A 14 7.60 -3.84 7.21
CA GLN A 14 6.14 -3.74 7.28
C GLN A 14 5.59 -2.78 6.22
N ASN A 15 6.28 -1.65 6.00
CA ASN A 15 5.94 -0.71 4.95
C ASN A 15 5.99 -1.36 3.55
N ARG A 16 7.06 -2.11 3.26
CA ARG A 16 7.20 -2.85 1.99
C ARG A 16 6.08 -3.87 1.80
N ARG A 17 5.62 -4.53 2.86
CA ARG A 17 4.50 -5.48 2.80
C ARG A 17 3.17 -4.77 2.44
N LEU A 18 2.93 -3.57 2.98
CA LEU A 18 1.76 -2.77 2.62
C LEU A 18 1.80 -2.37 1.14
N PHE A 19 2.95 -1.88 0.65
CA PHE A 19 3.14 -1.55 -0.76
C PHE A 19 2.95 -2.76 -1.68
N ALA A 20 3.49 -3.92 -1.33
CA ALA A 20 3.32 -5.15 -2.10
C ALA A 20 1.84 -5.59 -2.14
N SER A 21 1.13 -5.51 -1.01
CA SER A 21 -0.30 -5.82 -0.97
C SER A 21 -1.12 -4.86 -1.82
N ALA A 22 -0.80 -3.56 -1.81
CA ALA A 22 -1.48 -2.57 -2.64
C ALA A 22 -1.24 -2.85 -4.14
N TYR A 23 -0.01 -3.19 -4.50
CA TYR A 23 0.36 -3.52 -5.88
C TYR A 23 -0.36 -4.77 -6.41
N GLU A 24 -0.47 -5.82 -5.61
CA GLU A 24 -1.22 -7.02 -6.03
C GLU A 24 -2.71 -6.74 -6.23
N LEU A 25 -3.30 -5.85 -5.42
CA LEU A 25 -4.70 -5.42 -5.59
C LEU A 25 -4.88 -4.63 -6.90
N ASP A 26 -3.96 -3.72 -7.21
CA ASP A 26 -3.98 -2.99 -8.48
C ASP A 26 -3.81 -3.94 -9.67
N ARG A 27 -2.86 -4.87 -9.60
CA ARG A 27 -2.64 -5.86 -10.66
C ARG A 27 -3.89 -6.72 -10.88
N ALA A 28 -4.53 -7.18 -9.81
CA ALA A 28 -5.79 -7.91 -9.89
C ALA A 28 -6.91 -7.06 -10.49
N ALA A 29 -6.99 -5.77 -10.14
CA ALA A 29 -7.96 -4.85 -10.72
C ALA A 29 -7.73 -4.69 -12.23
N PHE A 30 -6.49 -4.46 -12.66
CA PHE A 30 -6.17 -4.29 -14.08
C PHE A 30 -6.45 -5.55 -14.90
N ALA A 31 -6.22 -6.74 -14.34
CA ALA A 31 -6.55 -8.00 -15.02
C ALA A 31 -8.06 -8.11 -15.35
N LEU A 32 -8.95 -7.51 -14.56
CA LEU A 32 -10.38 -7.46 -14.87
C LEU A 32 -10.66 -6.61 -16.12
N LEU A 33 -9.87 -5.57 -16.36
CA LEU A 33 -10.02 -4.70 -17.54
C LEU A 33 -9.49 -5.32 -18.83
N GLU A 34 -8.64 -6.34 -18.75
CA GLU A 34 -8.09 -7.04 -19.90
C GLU A 34 -9.05 -8.10 -20.49
N GLY A 35 -10.14 -8.40 -19.78
CA GLY A 35 -11.17 -9.34 -20.21
C GLY A 35 -12.01 -8.83 -21.40
N VAL A 36 -12.26 -9.70 -22.38
CA VAL A 36 -13.21 -9.40 -23.46
C VAL A 36 -14.63 -9.47 -22.90
N GLY A 37 -15.36 -8.36 -22.97
CA GLY A 37 -16.76 -8.29 -22.52
C GLY A 37 -16.93 -7.79 -21.09
N LEU A 38 -16.08 -6.87 -20.63
CA LEU A 38 -16.21 -6.15 -19.35
C LEU A 38 -17.66 -5.71 -19.12
N ASP A 39 -18.30 -6.29 -18.10
CA ASP A 39 -19.65 -5.92 -17.71
C ASP A 39 -19.64 -4.97 -16.50
N ALA A 40 -20.84 -4.53 -16.08
CA ALA A 40 -20.97 -3.63 -14.94
C ALA A 40 -20.50 -4.27 -13.62
N PHE A 41 -20.59 -5.59 -13.48
CA PHE A 41 -20.15 -6.30 -12.30
C PHE A 41 -18.62 -6.38 -12.23
N ASP A 42 -17.96 -6.65 -13.35
CA ASP A 42 -16.49 -6.61 -13.46
C ASP A 42 -15.96 -5.21 -13.18
N PHE A 43 -16.65 -4.18 -13.65
CA PHE A 43 -16.28 -2.79 -13.38
C PHE A 43 -16.46 -2.40 -11.90
N ASP A 44 -17.55 -2.82 -11.25
CA ASP A 44 -17.74 -2.63 -9.82
C ASP A 44 -16.66 -3.36 -9.00
N HIS A 45 -16.29 -4.58 -9.41
CA HIS A 45 -15.22 -5.34 -8.78
C HIS A 45 -13.86 -4.64 -8.95
N TYR A 46 -13.55 -4.14 -10.15
CA TYR A 46 -12.38 -3.30 -10.41
C TYR A 46 -12.34 -2.09 -9.48
N GLN A 47 -13.44 -1.34 -9.36
CA GLN A 47 -13.49 -0.17 -8.48
C GLN A 47 -13.26 -0.55 -7.00
N GLY A 48 -13.82 -1.67 -6.57
CA GLY A 48 -13.62 -2.21 -5.22
C GLY A 48 -12.14 -2.54 -4.94
N LEU A 49 -11.46 -3.18 -5.88
CA LEU A 49 -10.03 -3.49 -5.77
C LEU A 49 -9.17 -2.23 -5.77
N ARG A 50 -9.44 -1.27 -6.65
CA ARG A 50 -8.72 0.02 -6.71
C ARG A 50 -8.86 0.83 -5.43
N ARG A 51 -10.05 0.83 -4.80
CA ARG A 51 -10.26 1.51 -3.52
C ARG A 51 -9.41 0.89 -2.41
N LYS A 52 -9.41 -0.45 -2.32
CA LYS A 52 -8.57 -1.18 -1.35
C LYS A 52 -7.09 -0.95 -1.59
N ALA A 53 -6.64 -0.94 -2.85
CA ALA A 53 -5.26 -0.65 -3.21
C ALA A 53 -4.87 0.77 -2.75
N ALA A 54 -5.71 1.76 -3.03
CA ALA A 54 -5.49 3.15 -2.62
C ALA A 54 -5.40 3.31 -1.10
N GLU A 55 -6.29 2.65 -0.34
CA GLU A 55 -6.24 2.64 1.13
C GLU A 55 -4.91 2.07 1.64
N ARG A 56 -4.42 0.98 1.05
CA ARG A 56 -3.13 0.36 1.44
C ARG A 56 -1.93 1.21 1.06
N TYR A 57 -1.97 1.87 -0.09
CA TYR A 57 -0.93 2.84 -0.46
C TYR A 57 -0.92 4.02 0.50
N GLN A 58 -2.07 4.55 0.86
CA GLN A 58 -2.17 5.66 1.80
C GLN A 58 -1.60 5.28 3.17
N GLU A 59 -1.98 4.11 3.70
CA GLU A 59 -1.43 3.57 4.95
C GLU A 59 0.10 3.42 4.87
N ALA A 60 0.63 2.91 3.75
CA ALA A 60 2.06 2.78 3.56
C ALA A 60 2.75 4.15 3.49
N ILE A 61 2.18 5.14 2.82
CA ILE A 61 2.74 6.49 2.74
C ILE A 61 2.77 7.14 4.13
N GLU A 62 1.68 7.07 4.88
CA GLU A 62 1.60 7.59 6.25
C GLU A 62 2.59 6.91 7.18
N HIS A 63 2.69 5.58 7.09
CA HIS A 63 3.64 4.81 7.88
C HIS A 63 5.10 5.19 7.55
N LEU A 64 5.43 5.42 6.27
CA LEU A 64 6.76 5.86 5.87
C LEU A 64 7.05 7.29 6.36
N ALA A 65 6.09 8.20 6.25
CA ALA A 65 6.22 9.57 6.72
C ALA A 65 6.47 9.64 8.24
N LEU A 66 5.81 8.77 9.03
CA LEU A 66 6.08 8.65 10.47
C LEU A 66 7.51 8.17 10.75
N LEU A 67 8.03 7.23 9.96
CA LEU A 67 9.41 6.77 10.09
C LEU A 67 10.43 7.88 9.75
N GLU A 68 10.20 8.62 8.68
CA GLU A 68 11.07 9.75 8.28
C GLU A 68 10.99 10.93 9.26
N GLY A 69 9.79 11.23 9.78
CA GLY A 69 9.57 12.21 10.85
C GLY A 69 10.27 11.83 12.16
N SER A 70 10.28 10.53 12.50
CA SER A 70 11.02 10.02 13.67
C SER A 70 12.55 10.12 13.49
N ARG A 71 13.03 10.08 12.25
CA ARG A 71 14.46 10.19 11.89
C ARG A 71 14.97 11.64 11.87
N SER A 72 14.05 12.61 11.74
CA SER A 72 14.33 14.05 11.70
C SER A 72 14.12 14.77 13.04
N SER A 73 13.88 14.04 14.14
CA SER A 73 13.88 14.61 15.49
C SER A 73 15.28 14.50 16.13
N PRO A 74 16.12 15.54 16.10
CA PRO A 74 17.22 15.66 17.03
C PRO A 74 16.64 16.06 18.40
N LYS A 75 16.92 15.25 19.43
CA LYS A 75 16.91 15.75 20.81
C LYS A 75 18.14 15.21 21.51
#